data_AF-A0A1S3RDD5-F1
#
_entry.id   AF-A0A1S3RDD5-F1
#
_cell.length_a   1.000
_cell.length_b   1.000
_cell.length_c   1.000
_cell.angle_alpha   90.00
_cell.angle_beta   90.00
_cell.angle_gamma   90.00
#
_symmetry.space_group_name_H-M   'P 1'
#
loop_
_entity.id
_entity.type
_entity.pdbx_description
1 polymer ?
#
loop_
_entity_poly.entity_id
_entity_poly.type
_entity_poly.pdbx_seq_one_letter_code
_entity_poly.pdbx_strand_id
1 'polypeptide(L)'
;MPKRGLDVSSCEVFRFYKLVTIKALIEPLSMIVPRRSESYQDDIYPMTAASAAAMSAEEWLSGINKGPVLQSLKPGSRVPDSYPELSSGLGSKGLGNSLGTRRSQSRPGQLQLAYIQDQLGNKECRSKTSVSNGQDPTLCSPPKTENELRLKFHKQQEEIRRLREMLNQRDVRIKQLELEINNVRNSQGSH
;
A
#
# COMPACT_ATOMS: atom_id res chain seq x y z
N MET A 1 -8.02 2.16 -18.45
CA MET A 1 -6.71 1.89 -19.12
C MET A 1 -5.59 2.17 -18.14
N PRO A 2 -4.52 1.36 -18.05
CA PRO A 2 -3.31 1.72 -17.30
C PRO A 2 -2.67 3.00 -17.84
N LYS A 3 -1.97 3.76 -16.98
CA LYS A 3 -1.32 5.03 -17.35
C LYS A 3 -0.33 4.91 -18.52
N ARG A 4 0.25 3.73 -18.71
CA ARG A 4 1.21 3.41 -19.79
C ARG A 4 0.57 3.32 -21.18
N GLY A 5 -0.75 3.15 -21.26
CA GLY A 5 -1.48 3.10 -22.53
C GLY A 5 -2.04 4.46 -22.98
N LEU A 6 -1.66 5.54 -22.30
CA LEU A 6 -2.10 6.90 -22.63
C LEU A 6 -1.24 7.49 -23.76
N ASP A 7 -1.86 8.33 -24.57
CA ASP A 7 -1.15 9.15 -25.53
C ASP A 7 -0.61 10.41 -24.83
N VAL A 8 0.69 10.40 -24.54
CA VAL A 8 1.37 11.50 -23.85
C VAL A 8 1.59 12.73 -24.73
N SER A 9 1.52 12.57 -26.06
CA SER A 9 1.72 13.69 -27.01
C SER A 9 0.49 14.60 -27.05
N SER A 10 -0.71 14.02 -26.96
CA SER A 10 -1.98 14.76 -26.92
C SER A 10 -2.37 15.23 -25.52
N CYS A 11 -1.49 15.14 -24.52
CA CYS A 11 -1.80 15.49 -23.13
C CYS A 11 -2.98 14.69 -22.55
N GLU A 12 -3.18 13.45 -23.01
CA GLU A 12 -4.19 12.55 -22.49
C GLU A 12 -3.82 12.10 -21.07
N VAL A 13 -4.73 12.30 -20.12
CA VAL A 13 -4.53 11.91 -18.72
C VAL A 13 -5.33 10.66 -18.35
N PHE A 14 -6.40 10.36 -19.10
CA PHE A 14 -7.26 9.20 -18.86
C PHE A 14 -8.04 8.81 -20.13
N ARG A 15 -8.37 7.51 -20.26
CA ARG A 15 -9.24 7.00 -21.34
C ARG A 15 -10.33 6.08 -20.78
N PHE A 16 -11.59 6.48 -20.96
CA PHE A 16 -12.73 5.61 -20.73
C PHE A 16 -12.98 4.73 -21.95
N TYR A 17 -13.60 3.57 -21.72
CA TYR A 17 -14.07 2.67 -22.77
C TYR A 17 -15.57 2.50 -22.55
N LYS A 18 -16.34 3.31 -23.27
CA LYS A 18 -17.79 3.31 -23.17
C LYS A 18 -18.35 2.15 -23.99
N LEU A 19 -19.14 1.30 -23.34
CA LEU A 19 -19.83 0.21 -24.02
C LEU A 19 -21.07 0.77 -24.74
N VAL A 20 -21.12 0.59 -26.06
CA VAL A 20 -22.26 0.94 -26.90
C VAL A 20 -23.05 -0.32 -27.20
N THR A 21 -24.02 -0.62 -26.35
CA THR A 21 -24.79 -1.88 -26.36
C THR A 21 -25.59 -2.10 -27.64
N ILE A 22 -26.15 -1.02 -28.21
CA ILE A 22 -26.99 -1.07 -29.41
C ILE A 22 -26.20 -1.55 -30.64
N LYS A 23 -24.91 -1.20 -30.70
CA LYS A 23 -24.03 -1.53 -31.84
C LYS A 23 -23.03 -2.65 -31.52
N ALA A 24 -23.05 -3.20 -30.30
CA ALA A 24 -22.04 -4.11 -29.79
C ALA A 24 -20.58 -3.60 -29.99
N LEU A 25 -20.37 -2.29 -29.82
CA LEU A 25 -19.07 -1.64 -29.99
C LEU A 25 -18.57 -1.04 -28.68
N ILE A 26 -17.26 -0.83 -28.60
CA ILE A 26 -16.63 -0.07 -27.52
C ILE A 26 -16.10 1.24 -28.10
N GLU A 27 -16.52 2.35 -27.51
CA GLU A 27 -16.12 3.71 -27.89
C GLU A 27 -15.08 4.24 -26.89
N PRO A 28 -13.82 4.47 -27.31
CA PRO A 28 -12.81 5.10 -26.46
C PRO A 28 -13.11 6.59 -26.28
N LEU A 29 -13.06 7.08 -25.04
CA LEU A 29 -13.25 8.49 -24.69
C LEU A 29 -12.04 9.01 -23.93
N SER A 30 -11.24 9.85 -24.58
CA SER A 30 -10.01 10.44 -24.05
C SER A 30 -10.28 11.71 -23.26
N MET A 31 -9.71 11.80 -22.06
CA MET A 31 -9.68 13.00 -21.23
C MET A 31 -8.34 13.69 -21.42
N ILE A 32 -8.39 14.89 -22.00
CA ILE A 32 -7.21 15.64 -22.41
C ILE A 32 -7.10 16.92 -21.57
N VAL A 33 -5.90 17.20 -21.07
CA VAL A 33 -5.61 18.49 -20.44
C VAL A 33 -5.32 19.52 -21.53
N PRO A 34 -6.03 20.66 -21.58
CA PRO A 34 -5.80 21.68 -22.61
C PRO A 34 -4.42 22.34 -22.40
N ARG A 35 -3.47 22.03 -23.28
CA ARG A 35 -2.09 22.56 -23.26
C ARG A 35 -1.76 23.25 -24.57
N ARG A 36 -0.80 24.18 -24.53
CA ARG A 36 -0.37 24.97 -25.71
C ARG A 36 0.60 24.23 -26.64
N SER A 37 1.21 23.13 -26.20
CA SER A 37 2.19 22.36 -26.98
C SER A 37 1.90 20.86 -26.93
N GLU A 38 2.18 20.19 -28.04
CA GLU A 38 2.09 18.71 -28.23
C GLU A 38 3.35 17.98 -27.72
N SER A 39 4.23 18.71 -27.03
CA SER A 39 5.41 18.16 -26.38
C SER A 39 5.04 17.43 -25.10
N TYR A 40 5.86 16.45 -24.69
CA TYR A 40 5.72 15.81 -23.39
C TYR A 40 5.70 16.84 -22.24
N GLN A 41 4.78 16.66 -21.30
CA GLN A 41 4.54 17.57 -20.17
C GLN A 41 4.92 16.86 -18.87
N ASP A 42 6.12 17.12 -18.34
CA ASP A 42 6.63 16.42 -17.14
C ASP A 42 5.74 16.65 -15.89
N ASP A 43 4.97 17.74 -15.83
CA ASP A 43 4.17 18.13 -14.65
C ASP A 43 2.84 17.37 -14.51
N ILE A 44 2.25 16.90 -15.62
CA ILE A 44 1.01 16.10 -15.59
C ILE A 44 1.28 14.59 -15.60
N TYR A 45 2.53 14.20 -15.80
CA TYR A 45 2.97 12.80 -15.88
C TYR A 45 4.03 12.51 -14.81
N PRO A 46 3.65 12.47 -13.52
CA PRO A 46 4.57 12.04 -12.47
C PRO A 46 4.96 10.57 -12.64
N MET A 47 6.01 10.16 -11.94
CA MET A 47 6.42 8.75 -11.86
C MET A 47 5.23 7.87 -11.49
N THR A 48 4.94 6.87 -12.32
CA THR A 48 3.75 6.03 -12.20
C THR A 48 4.11 4.56 -12.02
N ALA A 49 3.17 3.75 -11.55
CA ALA A 49 3.41 2.33 -11.37
C ALA A 49 3.79 1.64 -12.69
N ALA A 50 4.86 0.86 -12.65
CA ALA A 50 5.35 0.03 -13.74
C ALA A 50 4.49 -1.23 -13.90
N SER A 51 4.81 -2.06 -14.90
CA SER A 51 4.27 -3.42 -15.01
C SER A 51 4.98 -4.42 -14.09
N ALA A 52 6.20 -4.11 -13.68
CA ALA A 52 7.00 -4.95 -12.81
C ALA A 52 6.39 -5.04 -11.41
N ALA A 53 6.32 -6.26 -10.87
CA ALA A 53 5.97 -6.48 -9.47
C ALA A 53 7.09 -5.94 -8.55
N ALA A 54 6.72 -5.33 -7.43
CA ALA A 54 7.68 -4.81 -6.45
C ALA A 54 8.32 -5.91 -5.59
N MET A 55 7.67 -7.06 -5.50
CA MET A 55 8.06 -8.20 -4.68
C MET A 55 7.43 -9.49 -5.20
N SER A 56 7.99 -10.62 -4.78
CA SER A 56 7.37 -11.91 -4.99
C SER A 56 6.19 -12.13 -4.04
N ALA A 57 5.39 -13.16 -4.32
CA ALA A 57 4.27 -13.55 -3.45
C ALA A 57 4.76 -14.03 -2.07
N GLU A 58 5.89 -14.75 -2.01
CA GLU A 58 6.49 -15.25 -0.77
C GLU A 58 6.97 -14.11 0.13
N GLU A 59 7.61 -13.10 -0.46
CA GLU A 59 8.02 -11.90 0.27
C GLU A 59 6.80 -11.19 0.89
N TRP A 60 5.73 -11.01 0.12
CA TRP A 60 4.50 -10.40 0.63
C TRP A 60 3.85 -11.22 1.74
N LEU A 61 3.75 -12.55 1.56
CA LEU A 61 3.21 -13.48 2.57
C LEU A 61 4.05 -13.51 3.85
N SER A 62 5.36 -13.30 3.75
CA SER A 62 6.26 -13.17 4.92
C SER A 62 6.09 -11.85 5.69
N GLY A 63 5.21 -10.95 5.21
CA GLY A 63 4.92 -9.66 5.84
C GLY A 63 5.77 -8.50 5.33
N ILE A 64 6.58 -8.70 4.28
CA ILE A 64 7.32 -7.61 3.65
C ILE A 64 6.32 -6.73 2.88
N ASN A 65 6.50 -5.42 2.99
CA ASN A 65 5.69 -4.43 2.28
C ASN A 65 6.60 -3.47 1.48
N LYS A 66 6.55 -3.53 0.15
CA LYS A 66 7.27 -2.62 -0.76
C LYS A 66 6.25 -1.83 -1.58
N GLY A 67 6.53 -0.55 -1.82
CA GLY A 67 5.74 0.28 -2.74
C GLY A 67 5.91 -0.19 -4.20
N PRO A 68 5.01 0.24 -5.12
CA PRO A 68 5.10 -0.15 -6.52
C PRO A 68 6.41 0.31 -7.15
N VAL A 69 6.93 -0.49 -8.10
CA VAL A 69 8.04 -0.05 -8.96
C VAL A 69 7.55 1.13 -9.78
N LEU A 70 8.27 2.24 -9.75
CA LEU A 70 7.90 3.46 -10.46
C LEU A 70 8.65 3.58 -11.78
N GLN A 71 7.97 4.06 -12.82
CA GLN A 71 8.55 4.39 -14.13
C GLN A 71 8.04 5.74 -14.64
N SER A 72 8.84 6.36 -15.51
CA SER A 72 8.44 7.58 -16.23
C SER A 72 7.58 7.21 -17.44
N LEU A 73 6.70 8.13 -17.85
CA LEU A 73 5.98 8.03 -19.13
C LEU A 73 6.66 8.82 -20.24
N LYS A 74 7.83 9.43 -19.95
CA LYS A 74 8.59 10.22 -20.92
C LYS A 74 9.03 9.33 -22.10
N PRO A 75 8.75 9.74 -23.34
CA PRO A 75 9.24 9.03 -24.53
C PRO A 75 10.76 8.84 -24.45
N GLY A 76 11.22 7.61 -24.72
CA GLY A 76 12.65 7.26 -24.67
C GLY A 76 13.19 6.94 -23.27
N SER A 77 12.37 7.01 -22.20
CA SER A 77 12.78 6.46 -20.90
C SER A 77 12.93 4.93 -20.98
N ARG A 78 14.02 4.39 -20.43
CA ARG A 78 14.26 2.94 -20.41
C ARG A 78 13.28 2.28 -19.44
N VAL A 79 12.39 1.45 -19.97
CA VAL A 79 11.55 0.55 -19.18
C VAL A 79 12.38 -0.71 -18.92
N PRO A 80 12.53 -1.17 -17.66
CA PRO A 80 13.00 -2.52 -17.42
C PRO A 80 11.90 -3.45 -17.91
N ASP A 81 12.10 -4.08 -19.07
CA ASP A 81 11.17 -5.04 -19.64
C ASP A 81 10.89 -6.15 -18.62
N SER A 82 9.63 -6.26 -18.20
CA SER A 82 9.20 -7.17 -17.14
C SER A 82 8.61 -8.49 -17.68
N TYR A 83 8.84 -8.79 -18.96
CA TYR A 83 8.65 -10.14 -19.49
C TYR A 83 10.03 -10.69 -19.79
N PRO A 84 10.50 -11.76 -19.12
CA PRO A 84 11.62 -12.51 -19.63
C PRO A 84 11.17 -13.09 -20.98
N GLU A 85 11.62 -12.51 -22.08
CA GLU A 85 11.69 -13.23 -23.34
C GLU A 85 12.50 -14.49 -23.09
N LEU A 86 11.87 -15.66 -23.25
CA LEU A 86 12.60 -16.91 -23.43
C LEU A 86 13.31 -16.86 -24.79
N SER A 87 14.45 -16.16 -24.87
CA SER A 87 15.42 -16.33 -25.97
C SER A 87 16.80 -15.78 -25.64
N SER A 88 17.71 -16.73 -25.39
CA SER A 88 19.14 -16.72 -25.77
C SER A 88 20.04 -15.52 -25.39
N GLY A 89 20.79 -15.71 -24.31
CA GLY A 89 22.26 -15.57 -24.23
C GLY A 89 22.96 -14.40 -24.92
N LEU A 90 23.49 -13.46 -24.13
CA LEU A 90 24.92 -13.13 -23.97
C LEU A 90 25.04 -11.88 -23.08
N GLY A 91 26.12 -11.81 -22.29
CA GLY A 91 26.16 -11.04 -21.06
C GLY A 91 26.31 -9.52 -21.20
N SER A 92 26.05 -8.82 -20.10
CA SER A 92 26.97 -7.78 -19.60
C SER A 92 26.62 -7.42 -18.16
N LYS A 93 27.62 -7.48 -17.27
CA LYS A 93 27.54 -7.04 -15.87
C LYS A 93 27.64 -5.51 -15.81
N GLY A 94 26.82 -4.88 -14.97
CA GLY A 94 26.96 -3.47 -14.58
C GLY A 94 26.57 -3.27 -13.12
N LEU A 95 27.55 -2.85 -12.31
CA LEU A 95 27.47 -2.54 -10.88
C LEU A 95 26.94 -1.11 -10.61
N GLY A 96 26.32 -0.92 -9.45
CA GLY A 96 26.19 0.37 -8.73
C GLY A 96 24.83 1.06 -8.91
N ASN A 97 24.22 1.73 -7.91
CA ASN A 97 24.63 2.05 -6.55
C ASN A 97 23.39 2.19 -5.66
N SER A 98 23.59 1.84 -4.39
CA SER A 98 22.74 2.16 -3.26
C SER A 98 22.63 3.68 -3.08
N LEU A 99 21.41 4.20 -2.91
CA LEU A 99 21.14 5.43 -2.17
C LEU A 99 19.67 5.37 -1.71
N GLY A 100 19.50 5.29 -0.40
CA GLY A 100 18.19 5.18 0.24
C GLY A 100 17.44 6.51 0.26
N THR A 101 16.12 6.40 0.24
CA THR A 101 15.24 7.45 0.73
C THR A 101 14.17 6.81 1.60
N ARG A 102 14.40 6.83 2.92
CA ARG A 102 13.32 6.68 3.90
C ARG A 102 12.32 7.80 3.66
N ARG A 103 11.09 7.46 3.29
CA ARG A 103 9.95 8.35 3.51
C ARG A 103 8.75 7.55 3.98
N SER A 104 8.56 7.60 5.30
CA SER A 104 7.31 7.25 5.96
C SER A 104 6.21 8.14 5.39
N GLN A 105 5.15 7.56 4.80
CA GLN A 105 3.82 8.18 4.74
C GLN A 105 2.72 7.10 4.67
N SER A 106 2.04 6.96 5.82
CA SER A 106 0.58 6.89 6.01
C SER A 106 -0.31 6.37 4.86
N ARG A 107 -1.06 5.31 5.21
CA ARG A 107 -2.21 4.74 4.49
C ARG A 107 -3.23 5.80 4.02
N PRO A 108 -3.86 5.54 2.85
CA PRO A 108 -5.30 5.62 2.72
C PRO A 108 -5.89 4.29 2.25
N GLY A 109 -7.11 4.00 2.71
CA GLY A 109 -7.74 2.67 2.72
C GLY A 109 -7.78 1.93 1.39
N GLN A 110 -7.57 0.61 1.48
CA GLN A 110 -7.75 -0.33 0.38
C GLN A 110 -8.91 -1.25 0.70
N LEU A 111 -9.94 -1.18 -0.14
CA LEU A 111 -11.10 -2.06 -0.17
C LEU A 111 -10.65 -3.50 -0.44
N GLN A 112 -11.12 -4.43 0.38
CA GLN A 112 -10.81 -5.85 0.34
C GLN A 112 -11.47 -6.49 -0.89
N LEU A 113 -10.69 -6.79 -1.94
CA LEU A 113 -11.02 -7.87 -2.86
C LEU A 113 -10.81 -9.20 -2.12
N ALA A 114 -11.90 -9.91 -1.81
CA ALA A 114 -11.82 -11.31 -1.44
C ALA A 114 -13.08 -12.05 -1.92
N TYR A 115 -13.05 -12.52 -3.16
CA TYR A 115 -13.79 -13.69 -3.62
C TYR A 115 -12.77 -14.63 -4.25
N ILE A 116 -13.04 -15.94 -4.16
CA ILE A 116 -12.19 -17.12 -4.44
C ILE A 116 -11.46 -17.62 -3.18
N GLN A 117 -12.06 -18.59 -2.47
CA GLN A 117 -11.87 -20.01 -2.76
C GLN A 117 -12.74 -20.84 -1.80
N ASP A 118 -13.88 -21.31 -2.30
CA ASP A 118 -14.59 -22.44 -1.70
C ASP A 118 -14.00 -23.74 -2.30
N GLN A 119 -14.01 -24.79 -1.50
CA GLN A 119 -13.64 -26.17 -1.82
C GLN A 119 -12.15 -26.48 -1.97
N LEU A 120 -11.55 -27.03 -0.91
CA LEU A 120 -10.95 -28.38 -0.89
C LEU A 120 -10.32 -28.70 0.48
N GLY A 121 -10.91 -29.68 1.17
CA GLY A 121 -10.20 -30.81 1.79
C GLY A 121 -9.27 -30.58 2.98
N ASN A 122 -9.73 -31.03 4.15
CA ASN A 122 -8.95 -31.48 5.31
C ASN A 122 -7.53 -31.98 4.97
N LYS A 123 -6.50 -31.28 5.47
CA LYS A 123 -5.21 -31.87 5.88
C LYS A 123 -4.65 -31.09 7.07
N GLU A 124 -4.70 -31.69 8.25
CA GLU A 124 -3.93 -31.24 9.41
C GLU A 124 -2.44 -31.24 9.08
N CYS A 125 -1.75 -30.14 9.32
CA CYS A 125 -0.29 -30.11 9.42
C CYS A 125 0.09 -29.27 10.64
N ARG A 126 0.40 -29.99 11.71
CA ARG A 126 0.95 -29.46 12.95
C ARG A 126 2.42 -29.12 12.75
N SER A 127 2.83 -28.00 13.35
CA SER A 127 4.18 -27.64 13.86
C SER A 127 4.93 -26.55 13.08
N LYS A 128 4.94 -25.30 13.61
CA LYS A 128 6.06 -24.72 14.39
C LYS A 128 5.89 -23.22 14.60
N THR A 129 5.84 -22.86 15.87
CA THR A 129 6.06 -21.57 16.53
C THR A 129 6.66 -20.44 15.68
N SER A 130 5.86 -19.40 15.45
CA SER A 130 6.29 -18.04 15.16
C SER A 130 5.59 -17.13 16.16
N VAL A 131 6.35 -16.26 16.81
CA VAL A 131 5.91 -15.29 17.81
C VAL A 131 4.88 -14.34 17.19
N SER A 132 3.60 -14.73 17.26
CA SER A 132 2.45 -13.85 17.06
C SER A 132 2.31 -12.96 18.28
N ASN A 133 1.98 -11.69 18.06
CA ASN A 133 1.55 -10.71 19.07
C ASN A 133 0.25 -11.14 19.76
N GLY A 134 0.23 -12.30 20.42
CA GLY A 134 -0.86 -12.80 21.25
C GLY A 134 -2.23 -12.83 20.57
N GLN A 135 -2.30 -12.82 19.24
CA GLN A 135 -3.57 -12.81 18.53
C GLN A 135 -3.79 -14.18 17.90
N ASP A 136 -4.81 -14.85 18.46
CA ASP A 136 -5.42 -16.06 17.95
C ASP A 136 -5.83 -15.85 16.47
N PRO A 137 -5.37 -16.69 15.52
CA PRO A 137 -5.66 -16.55 14.08
C PRO A 137 -7.16 -16.49 13.74
N THR A 138 -8.02 -16.89 14.67
CA THR A 138 -9.48 -16.89 14.54
C THR A 138 -10.11 -15.49 14.62
N LEU A 139 -9.38 -14.46 15.11
CA LEU A 139 -9.98 -13.16 15.39
C LEU A 139 -10.16 -12.26 14.16
N CYS A 140 -9.47 -12.55 13.06
CA CYS A 140 -9.42 -11.71 11.87
C CYS A 140 -10.33 -12.17 10.71
N SER A 141 -11.12 -13.22 10.91
CA SER A 141 -12.17 -13.57 9.94
C SER A 141 -13.32 -12.55 10.01
N PRO A 142 -13.80 -12.01 8.88
CA PRO A 142 -14.99 -11.18 8.85
C PRO A 142 -16.17 -11.93 9.50
N PRO A 143 -16.95 -11.29 10.40
CA PRO A 143 -18.08 -11.95 11.05
C PRO A 143 -19.06 -12.48 10.01
N LYS A 144 -19.39 -13.77 10.09
CA LYS A 144 -20.27 -14.42 9.10
C LYS A 144 -21.75 -14.41 9.51
N THR A 145 -22.02 -14.07 10.77
CA THR A 145 -23.37 -14.01 11.33
C THR A 145 -23.59 -12.68 12.09
N GLU A 146 -24.84 -12.27 12.20
CA GLU A 146 -25.22 -11.06 12.95
C GLU A 146 -24.83 -11.15 14.44
N ASN A 147 -24.98 -12.33 15.04
CA ASN A 147 -24.60 -12.56 16.44
C ASN A 147 -23.09 -12.40 16.66
N GLU A 148 -22.28 -12.93 15.75
CA GLU A 148 -20.83 -12.76 15.78
C GLU A 148 -20.44 -11.29 15.61
N LEU A 149 -21.12 -10.57 14.71
CA LEU A 149 -20.89 -9.14 14.50
C LEU A 149 -21.20 -8.32 15.76
N ARG A 150 -22.34 -8.57 16.40
CA ARG A 150 -22.73 -7.91 17.67
C ARG A 150 -21.72 -8.17 18.78
N LEU A 151 -21.26 -9.43 18.92
CA LEU A 151 -20.24 -9.80 19.91
C LEU A 151 -18.91 -9.08 19.65
N LYS A 152 -18.46 -9.06 18.40
CA LYS A 152 -17.22 -8.37 17.99
C LYS A 152 -17.32 -6.86 18.21
N PHE A 153 -18.48 -6.26 17.92
CA PHE A 153 -18.76 -4.84 18.17
C PHE A 153 -18.63 -4.49 19.66
N HIS A 154 -19.29 -5.24 20.54
CA HIS A 154 -19.17 -5.00 21.99
C HIS A 154 -17.75 -5.23 22.49
N LYS A 155 -17.04 -6.26 22.01
CA LYS A 155 -15.64 -6.51 22.35
C LYS A 155 -14.74 -5.34 21.92
N GLN A 156 -14.94 -4.81 20.71
CA GLN A 156 -14.19 -3.65 20.22
C GLN A 156 -14.50 -2.39 21.04
N GLN A 157 -15.75 -2.15 21.42
CA GLN A 157 -16.12 -1.02 22.27
C GLN A 157 -15.41 -1.07 23.63
N GLU A 158 -15.35 -2.25 24.24
CA GLU A 158 -14.66 -2.43 25.52
C GLU A 158 -13.15 -2.20 25.39
N GLU A 159 -12.53 -2.76 24.34
CA GLU A 159 -11.11 -2.57 24.09
C GLU A 159 -10.77 -1.10 23.84
N ILE A 160 -11.57 -0.39 23.04
CA ILE A 160 -11.41 1.05 22.83
C ILE A 160 -11.50 1.81 24.14
N ARG A 161 -12.46 1.46 25.02
CA ARG A 161 -12.60 2.08 26.34
C ARG A 161 -11.35 1.84 27.18
N ARG A 162 -10.89 0.59 27.26
CA ARG A 162 -9.67 0.21 28.00
C ARG A 162 -8.43 0.93 27.49
N LEU A 163 -8.25 1.00 26.18
CA LEU A 163 -7.10 1.67 25.57
C LEU A 163 -7.10 3.18 25.83
N ARG A 164 -8.29 3.81 25.79
CA ARG A 164 -8.44 5.23 26.16
C ARG A 164 -8.08 5.47 27.62
N GLU A 165 -8.51 4.61 28.52
CA GLU A 165 -8.16 4.69 29.94
C GLU A 165 -6.65 4.55 30.16
N MET A 166 -6.03 3.57 29.50
CA MET A 166 -4.57 3.39 29.54
C MET A 166 -3.80 4.59 28.98
N LEU A 167 -4.29 5.22 27.91
CA LEU A 167 -3.70 6.44 27.37
C LEU A 167 -3.81 7.59 28.36
N ASN A 168 -4.99 7.81 28.94
CA ASN A 168 -5.21 8.85 29.95
C ASN A 168 -4.29 8.68 31.17
N GLN A 169 -4.13 7.45 31.66
CA GLN A 169 -3.21 7.14 32.77
C GLN A 169 -1.76 7.45 32.41
N ARG A 170 -1.32 7.13 31.18
CA ARG A 170 0.01 7.44 30.68
C ARG A 170 0.22 8.96 30.56
N ASP A 171 -0.77 9.69 30.07
CA ASP A 171 -0.70 11.15 29.93
C ASP A 171 -0.56 11.84 31.30
N VAL A 172 -1.29 11.36 32.31
CA VAL A 172 -1.13 11.82 33.70
C VAL A 172 0.29 11.55 34.22
N ARG A 173 0.82 10.35 33.97
CA ARG A 173 2.18 9.99 34.40
C ARG A 173 3.24 10.86 33.73
N ILE A 174 3.07 11.15 32.44
CA ILE A 174 3.97 12.04 31.68
C ILE A 174 3.97 13.43 32.32
N LYS A 175 2.79 14.04 32.53
CA LYS A 175 2.69 15.35 33.17
C LYS A 175 3.35 15.39 34.55
N GLN A 176 3.17 14.33 35.34
CA GLN A 176 3.80 14.25 36.66
C GLN A 176 5.33 14.23 36.57
N LEU A 177 5.88 13.45 35.65
CA LEU A 177 7.33 13.38 35.44
C LEU A 177 7.89 14.70 34.88
N GLU A 178 7.15 15.38 33.99
CA GLU A 178 7.53 16.70 33.48
C GLU A 178 7.63 17.74 34.60
N LEU A 179 6.66 17.74 35.52
CA LEU A 179 6.69 18.61 36.70
C LEU A 179 7.87 18.30 37.62
N GLU A 180 8.17 17.01 37.85
CA GLU A 180 9.31 16.57 38.66
C GLU A 180 10.64 17.05 38.04
N ILE A 181 10.82 16.89 36.73
CA ILE A 181 11.99 17.40 36.00
C ILE A 181 12.09 18.92 36.12
N ASN A 182 10.97 19.64 35.95
CA ASN A 182 10.96 21.11 36.05
C ASN A 182 11.35 21.59 37.45
N ASN A 183 10.83 20.94 38.49
CA ASN A 183 11.16 21.25 39.88
C ASN A 183 12.65 21.02 40.18
N VAL A 184 13.23 19.93 39.70
CA VAL A 184 14.67 19.64 39.85
C VAL A 184 15.53 20.66 39.10
N ARG A 185 15.12 21.08 37.90
CA ARG A 185 15.84 22.12 37.14
C ARG A 185 15.81 23.48 37.85
N ASN A 186 14.67 23.85 38.42
CA ASN A 186 14.53 25.11 39.16
C ASN A 186 15.32 25.12 40.48
N SER A 187 15.46 23.97 41.14
CA SER A 187 16.26 23.87 42.37
C SER A 187 17.78 23.86 42.10
N GLN A 188 18.24 23.37 40.94
CA GLN A 188 19.65 23.41 40.57
C GLN A 188 20.14 24.77 40.03
N GLY A 189 19.23 25.65 39.58
CA GLY A 189 19.56 27.00 39.11
C GLY A 189 19.71 28.06 40.22
N SER A 190 19.64 27.66 41.50
CA SER A 190 19.68 28.57 42.67
C SER A 190 21.01 28.52 43.45
N HIS A 191 22.10 28.09 42.82
CA HIS A 191 23.46 28.12 43.39
C HIS A 191 24.45 28.76 42.43
#